data_AF-A0A7Y3AL75-F1
#
_entry.id   AF-A0A7Y3AL75-F1
#
_cell.length_a   1.000
_cell.length_b   1.000
_cell.length_c   1.000
_cell.angle_alpha   90.00
_cell.angle_beta   90.00
_cell.angle_gamma   90.00
#
_symmetry.space_group_name_H-M   'P 1'
#
loop_
_entity.id
_entity.type
_entity.pdbx_description
1 polymer ?
#
loop_
_entity_poly.entity_id
_entity_poly.type
_entity_poly.pdbx_seq_one_letter_code
_entity_poly.pdbx_strand_id
1 'polypeptide(L)'
;MNSALRNDLYIRALLRQPTERTPIWVMRQAGRYLPEYRQLRAEAGSFMNLCTNPELACEVTMQPLRRFPLDAAILFSDILTIPDAMGLGLWFETGEGPKFKRPV
;
A
#
# COMPACT_ATOMS: atom_id res chain seq x y z
N MET A 1 -1.07 4.56 22.15
CA MET A 1 0.09 5.43 22.49
C MET A 1 0.43 6.24 21.25
N ASN A 2 0.23 7.56 21.30
CA ASN A 2 0.62 8.44 20.19
C ASN A 2 2.11 8.76 20.38
N SER A 3 2.97 7.87 19.88
CA SER A 3 4.43 8.08 19.91
C SER A 3 4.74 9.28 19.03
N ALA A 4 5.56 10.21 19.53
CA ALA A 4 6.03 11.33 18.72
C ALA A 4 6.75 10.80 17.46
N LEU A 5 6.46 11.41 16.30
CA LEU A 5 7.01 10.99 15.02
C LEU A 5 8.53 11.23 15.00
N ARG A 6 9.31 10.17 14.78
CA ARG A 6 10.80 10.23 14.82
C ARG A 6 11.43 10.79 13.53
N ASN A 7 10.74 10.65 12.40
CA ASN A 7 11.15 11.20 11.10
C ASN A 7 9.92 11.88 10.47
N ASP A 8 9.97 13.21 10.36
CA ASP A 8 8.91 14.05 9.85
C ASP A 8 9.28 14.77 8.54
N LEU A 9 10.40 14.38 7.91
CA LEU A 9 10.95 15.02 6.70
C LEU A 9 9.90 15.16 5.60
N TYR A 10 9.12 14.11 5.35
CA TYR A 10 8.07 14.10 4.32
C TYR A 10 7.00 15.16 4.59
N ILE A 11 6.54 15.29 5.84
CA ILE A 11 5.50 16.25 6.24
C ILE A 11 6.04 17.68 6.16
N ARG A 12 7.24 17.94 6.69
CA ARG A 12 7.88 19.25 6.63
C ARG A 12 8.10 19.71 5.19
N ALA A 13 8.57 18.82 4.31
CA ALA A 13 8.75 19.12 2.90
C ALA A 13 7.43 19.49 2.21
N LEU A 14 6.34 18.74 2.45
CA LEU A 14 5.00 19.08 1.92
C LEU A 14 4.49 20.43 2.42
N LEU A 15 4.82 20.79 3.66
CA LEU A 15 4.51 22.09 4.26
C LEU A 15 5.46 23.21 3.85
N ARG A 16 6.42 22.95 2.95
CA ARG A 16 7.44 23.90 2.47
C ARG A 16 8.35 24.43 3.59
N GLN A 17 8.58 23.63 4.61
CA GLN A 17 9.52 23.94 5.68
C GLN A 17 10.94 23.44 5.32
N PRO A 18 12.01 24.06 5.85
CA PRO A 18 13.37 23.56 5.67
C PRO A 18 13.53 22.13 6.17
N THR A 19 14.27 21.32 5.40
CA THR A 19 14.60 19.92 5.72
C THR A 19 16.09 19.67 5.51
N GLU A 20 16.67 18.77 6.30
CA GLU A 20 18.11 18.46 6.26
C GLU A 20 18.51 17.72 4.97
N ARG A 21 17.52 17.08 4.32
CA ARG A 21 17.62 16.44 3.01
C ARG A 21 16.25 16.32 2.37
N THR A 22 16.19 16.11 1.06
CA THR A 22 14.94 15.80 0.35
C THR A 22 14.40 14.43 0.80
N PRO A 23 13.14 14.33 1.26
CA PRO A 23 12.53 13.05 1.59
C PRO A 23 12.20 12.23 0.34
N ILE A 24 12.27 10.91 0.44
CA ILE A 24 11.96 9.99 -0.66
C ILE A 24 11.00 8.87 -0.23
N TRP A 25 10.04 8.59 -1.10
CA TRP A 25 9.21 7.38 -1.12
C TRP A 25 8.95 7.02 -2.58
N VAL A 26 8.48 5.80 -2.85
CA VAL A 26 8.30 5.33 -4.23
C VAL A 26 6.88 4.81 -4.42
N MET A 27 6.22 5.25 -5.49
CA MET A 27 4.93 4.68 -5.89
C MET A 27 5.07 3.17 -6.11
N ARG A 28 4.15 2.39 -5.52
CA ARG A 28 4.21 0.92 -5.53
C ARG A 28 5.46 0.33 -4.84
N GLN A 29 6.02 1.01 -3.84
CA GLN A 29 7.12 0.48 -3.01
C GLN A 29 6.78 -0.87 -2.38
N ALA A 30 5.52 -1.10 -2.00
CA ALA A 30 5.03 -2.41 -1.61
C ALA A 30 4.44 -3.11 -2.84
N GLY A 31 5.15 -4.07 -3.42
CA GLY A 31 4.68 -4.71 -4.64
C GLY A 31 5.54 -5.84 -5.17
N ARG A 32 5.15 -6.33 -6.35
CA ARG A 32 5.66 -7.56 -6.99
C ARG A 32 7.16 -7.58 -7.28
N TYR A 33 7.91 -6.48 -7.13
CA TYR A 33 9.37 -6.54 -7.27
C TYR A 33 10.06 -7.11 -6.01
N LEU A 34 9.35 -7.13 -4.87
CA LEU A 34 9.82 -7.73 -3.62
C LEU A 34 9.47 -9.23 -3.57
N PRO A 35 10.44 -10.13 -3.36
CA PRO A 35 10.18 -11.56 -3.18
C PRO A 35 9.21 -11.87 -2.03
N GLU A 36 9.33 -11.20 -0.89
CA GLU A 36 8.47 -11.35 0.29
C GLU A 36 7.03 -10.92 0.04
N TYR A 37 6.82 -9.91 -0.83
CA TYR A 37 5.49 -9.56 -1.29
C TYR A 37 4.88 -10.72 -2.09
N ARG A 38 5.65 -11.32 -3.01
CA ARG A 38 5.17 -12.45 -3.85
C ARG A 38 4.82 -13.66 -2.99
N GLN A 39 5.61 -13.94 -1.96
CA GLN A 39 5.36 -15.04 -1.04
C GLN A 39 4.06 -14.82 -0.27
N LEU A 40 3.93 -13.69 0.43
CA LEU A 40 2.71 -13.38 1.20
C LEU A 40 1.48 -13.31 0.30
N ARG A 41 1.67 -12.85 -0.94
CA ARG A 41 0.63 -12.84 -1.96
C ARG A 41 0.14 -14.23 -2.36
N ALA A 42 1.04 -15.19 -2.48
CA ALA A 42 0.68 -16.57 -2.76
C ALA A 42 -0.07 -17.20 -1.57
N GLU A 43 0.34 -16.88 -0.34
CA GLU A 43 -0.29 -17.36 0.89
C GLU A 43 -1.70 -16.78 1.11
N ALA A 44 -1.91 -15.49 0.82
CA ALA A 44 -3.20 -14.82 0.98
C ALA A 44 -4.26 -15.21 -0.08
N GLY A 45 -3.84 -15.88 -1.16
CA GLY A 45 -4.69 -16.43 -2.22
C GLY A 45 -5.32 -15.41 -3.18
N SER A 46 -5.68 -14.20 -2.74
CA SER A 46 -6.31 -13.19 -3.60
C SER A 46 -5.80 -11.77 -3.34
N PHE A 47 -6.03 -10.87 -4.30
CA PHE A 47 -5.72 -9.44 -4.12
C PHE A 47 -6.51 -8.83 -2.99
N MET A 48 -7.82 -9.06 -3.01
CA MET A 48 -8.72 -8.42 -2.07
C MET A 48 -8.47 -8.89 -0.65
N ASN A 49 -8.12 -10.16 -0.44
CA ASN A 49 -7.78 -10.66 0.90
C ASN A 49 -6.61 -9.89 1.54
N LEU A 50 -5.61 -9.47 0.75
CA LEU A 50 -4.51 -8.65 1.27
C LEU A 50 -4.95 -7.24 1.63
N CYS A 51 -5.92 -6.68 0.91
CA CYS A 51 -6.42 -5.33 1.16
C CYS A 51 -7.45 -5.28 2.30
N THR A 52 -8.25 -6.34 2.48
CA THR A 52 -9.33 -6.40 3.47
C THR A 52 -8.90 -6.99 4.80
N ASN A 53 -7.73 -7.62 4.88
CA ASN A 53 -7.14 -8.10 6.13
C ASN A 53 -6.13 -7.07 6.68
N PRO A 54 -6.41 -6.43 7.83
CA PRO A 54 -5.56 -5.38 8.39
C PRO A 54 -4.12 -5.84 8.68
N GLU A 55 -3.94 -7.06 9.19
CA GLU A 55 -2.62 -7.60 9.53
C GLU A 55 -1.78 -7.82 8.29
N LEU A 56 -2.36 -8.39 7.23
CA LEU A 56 -1.69 -8.61 5.95
C LEU A 56 -1.38 -7.27 5.24
N ALA A 57 -2.32 -6.32 5.24
CA ALA A 57 -2.10 -4.99 4.66
C ALA A 57 -0.98 -4.24 5.38
N CYS A 58 -0.94 -4.33 6.73
CA CYS A 58 0.13 -3.78 7.54
C CYS A 58 1.47 -4.41 7.18
N GLU A 59 1.54 -5.75 7.15
CA GLU A 59 2.77 -6.47 6.84
C GLU A 59 3.32 -6.06 5.46
N VAL A 60 2.49 -6.06 4.42
CA VAL A 60 2.86 -5.61 3.07
C VAL A 60 3.36 -4.17 3.06
N THR A 61 2.68 -3.27 3.78
CA THR A 61 3.07 -1.86 3.89
C THR A 61 4.46 -1.69 4.50
N MET A 62 4.83 -2.55 5.45
CA MET A 62 6.10 -2.46 6.18
C MET A 62 7.29 -3.09 5.46
N GLN A 63 7.08 -4.04 4.55
CA GLN A 63 8.16 -4.73 3.81
C GLN A 63 9.21 -3.79 3.19
N PRO A 64 8.85 -2.70 2.48
CA PRO A 64 9.83 -1.83 1.82
C PRO A 64 10.68 -1.04 2.83
N LEU A 65 10.09 -0.66 3.97
CA LEU A 65 10.79 0.06 5.04
C LEU A 65 11.84 -0.78 5.75
N ARG A 66 11.77 -2.11 5.66
CA ARG A 66 12.80 -3.02 6.17
C ARG A 66 14.01 -3.14 5.25
N ARG A 67 13.88 -2.77 3.97
CA ARG A 67 14.96 -2.83 2.96
C ARG A 67 15.59 -1.48 2.68
N PHE A 68 14.79 -0.43 2.69
CA PHE A 68 15.18 0.88 2.20
C PHE A 68 14.85 1.94 3.26
N PRO A 69 15.73 2.93 3.48
CA PRO A 69 15.48 4.03 4.41
C PRO A 69 14.54 5.08 3.79
N LEU A 70 13.31 4.68 3.45
CA LEU A 70 12.29 5.58 2.90
C LEU A 70 11.71 6.47 4.01
N ASP A 71 11.25 7.66 3.64
CA ASP A 71 10.75 8.68 4.57
C ASP A 71 9.24 8.61 4.81
N ALA A 72 8.55 7.74 4.08
CA ALA A 72 7.12 7.52 4.25
C ALA A 72 6.73 6.07 3.94
N ALA A 73 5.73 5.59 4.67
CA ALA A 73 4.91 4.45 4.26
C ALA A 73 3.69 4.96 3.51
N ILE A 74 3.25 4.19 2.51
CA ILE A 74 1.96 4.35 1.86
C ILE A 74 1.12 3.11 2.15
N LEU A 75 -0.11 3.30 2.60
CA LEU A 75 -1.04 2.23 2.94
C LEU A 75 -1.20 1.28 1.74
N PHE A 76 -1.00 -0.01 1.98
CA PHE A 76 -1.38 -1.03 1.00
C PHE A 76 -2.90 -1.19 0.94
N SER A 77 -3.51 -0.67 -0.12
CA SER A 77 -4.93 -0.78 -0.44
C SER A 77 -5.10 -0.61 -1.95
N ASP A 78 -6.35 -0.54 -2.41
CA ASP A 78 -6.68 -0.26 -3.81
C ASP A 78 -7.78 0.79 -3.92
N ILE A 79 -7.69 1.62 -4.96
CA ILE A 79 -8.65 2.70 -5.21
C ILE A 79 -10.07 2.17 -5.48
N LEU A 80 -10.19 0.91 -5.93
CA LEU A 80 -11.45 0.26 -6.25
C LEU A 80 -12.18 -0.31 -5.03
N THR A 81 -11.59 -0.20 -3.83
CA THR A 81 -12.26 -0.58 -2.57
C THR A 81 -13.54 0.21 -2.32
N ILE A 82 -13.61 1.47 -2.74
CA ILE A 82 -14.82 2.30 -2.61
C ILE A 82 -15.95 1.77 -3.49
N PRO A 83 -15.78 1.61 -4.83
CA PRO A 83 -16.78 0.96 -5.67
C PRO A 83 -17.17 -0.46 -5.24
N ASP A 84 -16.23 -1.23 -4.68
CA ASP A 84 -16.52 -2.55 -4.13
C ASP A 84 -17.46 -2.46 -2.92
N ALA A 85 -17.20 -1.52 -2.01
CA ALA A 85 -18.08 -1.22 -0.88
C ALA A 85 -19.46 -0.69 -1.31
N MET A 86 -19.55 -0.02 -2.47
CA MET A 86 -20.82 0.37 -3.10
C MET A 86 -21.58 -0.83 -3.73
N GLY A 87 -20.98 -2.02 -3.74
CA GLY A 87 -21.58 -3.24 -4.24
C GLY A 87 -21.49 -3.41 -5.75
N LEU A 88 -20.53 -2.81 -6.46
CA LEU A 88 -20.40 -3.01 -7.91
C LEU A 88 -19.91 -4.43 -8.30
N GLY A 89 -19.54 -5.25 -7.31
CA GLY A 89 -19.11 -6.63 -7.49
C GLY A 89 -17.73 -6.70 -8.13
N LEU A 90 -16.73 -6.12 -7.46
CA LEU A 90 -15.34 -6.13 -7.89
C LEU A 90 -14.81 -7.56 -7.90
N TRP A 91 -14.09 -7.93 -8.95
CA TRP A 91 -13.34 -9.18 -9.01
C TRP A 91 -12.06 -8.99 -9.82
N PHE A 92 -11.09 -9.87 -9.59
CA PHE A 92 -9.79 -9.82 -10.23
C PHE A 92 -9.58 -11.08 -11.06
N GLU A 93 -9.35 -10.89 -12.36
CA GLU A 93 -8.92 -11.98 -13.24
C GLU A 93 -7.40 -12.03 -13.29
N THR A 94 -6.84 -13.23 -13.22
CA THR A 94 -5.39 -13.42 -13.30
C THR A 94 -4.89 -12.95 -14.66
N GLY A 95 -4.13 -11.85 -14.67
CA GLY A 95 -3.55 -11.28 -15.88
C GLY A 95 -4.36 -10.16 -16.54
N GLU A 96 -5.66 -10.03 -16.26
CA GLU A 96 -6.50 -9.02 -16.92
C GLU A 96 -6.87 -7.81 -16.04
N GLY A 97 -6.52 -7.86 -14.75
CA GLY A 97 -6.78 -6.76 -13.82
C GLY A 97 -8.20 -6.77 -13.24
N PRO A 98 -8.64 -5.67 -12.60
CA PRO A 98 -9.93 -5.60 -11.94
C PRO A 98 -11.08 -5.39 -12.91
N LYS A 99 -12.21 -6.05 -12.65
CA LYS A 99 -13.47 -5.93 -13.39
C LYS A 99 -14.65 -5.79 -12.42
N PHE A 100 -15.74 -5.17 -12.89
CA PHE A 100 -16.99 -5.04 -12.13
C PHE A 100 -18.11 -5.86 -12.78
N LYS A 101 -18.94 -6.51 -11.95
CA LYS A 101 -20.15 -7.19 -12.43
C LYS A 101 -21.23 -6.21 -12.87
N ARG A 102 -21.26 -5.01 -12.28
CA ARG A 102 -22.26 -3.96 -12.51
C ARG A 102 -21.57 -2.62 -12.82
N PRO A 103 -21.19 -2.37 -14.09
CA PRO A 103 -20.66 -1.06 -14.49
C PRO A 103 -21.77 0.02 -14.46
N VAL A 104 -21.38 1.28 -14.26
CA VAL A 104 -22.26 2.47 -14.20
C VAL A 104 -21.98 3.36 -15.41
#